data_AF-A0A939FHA3-F1
#
_entry.id   AF-A0A939FHA3-F1
#
_cell.length_a   1.000
_cell.length_b   1.000
_cell.length_c   1.000
_cell.angle_alpha   90.00
_cell.angle_beta   90.00
_cell.angle_gamma   90.00
#
_symmetry.space_group_name_H-M   'P 1'
#
loop_
_entity.id
_entity.type
_entity.pdbx_description
1 polymer ?
#
loop_
_entity_poly.entity_id
_entity_poly.type
_entity_poly.pdbx_seq_one_letter_code
_entity_poly.pdbx_strand_id
1 'polypeptide(L)'
;MGALKIALEEGFDGQHVVVSVDGEVALDEPALRTRLQTGYARLLEIPASGGTRALEVSVDGVRRLSKDVDTESVGAVRVNRAPDGRLTAVTGGDLPG
;
A
#
# COMPACT_ATOMS: atom_id res chain seq x y z
N MET A 1 17.34 -3.84 11.18
CA MET A 1 16.67 -3.75 9.87
C MET A 1 15.23 -3.35 10.14
N GLY A 2 14.78 -2.24 9.57
CA GLY A 2 13.37 -1.83 9.67
C GLY A 2 12.51 -2.55 8.64
N ALA A 3 11.21 -2.48 8.79
CA ALA A 3 10.25 -2.93 7.79
C ALA A 3 9.27 -1.79 7.51
N LEU A 4 8.99 -1.54 6.23
CA LEU A 4 7.92 -0.64 5.82
C LEU A 4 6.63 -1.47 5.75
N LYS A 5 5.65 -1.12 6.58
CA LYS A 5 4.32 -1.72 6.52
C LYS A 5 3.48 -1.02 5.48
N ILE A 6 2.83 -1.75 4.59
CA ILE A 6 1.87 -1.21 3.62
C ILE A 6 0.52 -1.88 3.87
N ALA A 7 -0.46 -1.11 4.32
CA ALA A 7 -1.83 -1.57 4.52
C ALA A 7 -2.71 -1.09 3.36
N LEU A 8 -3.39 -2.02 2.69
CA LEU A 8 -4.49 -1.74 1.78
C LEU A 8 -5.79 -1.84 2.59
N GLU A 9 -6.52 -0.75 2.79
CA GLU A 9 -7.48 -0.69 3.91
C GLU A 9 -8.94 -0.77 3.49
N GLU A 10 -9.40 0.16 2.66
CA GLU A 10 -10.81 0.29 2.30
C GLU A 10 -11.03 0.62 0.82
N GLY A 11 -12.23 0.27 0.33
CA GLY A 11 -12.74 0.65 -0.98
C GLY A 11 -12.29 -0.21 -2.16
N PHE A 12 -11.68 -1.37 -1.88
CA PHE A 12 -11.36 -2.38 -2.88
C PHE A 12 -12.50 -3.41 -2.98
N ASP A 13 -12.96 -3.64 -4.18
CA ASP A 13 -14.12 -4.49 -4.51
C ASP A 13 -13.83 -5.38 -5.72
N GLY A 14 -12.79 -6.20 -5.62
CA GLY A 14 -12.41 -7.20 -6.60
C GLY A 14 -11.54 -6.69 -7.74
N GLN A 15 -10.94 -5.51 -7.61
CA GLN A 15 -9.99 -5.01 -8.60
C GLN A 15 -8.66 -5.78 -8.53
N HIS A 16 -7.96 -5.82 -9.66
CA HIS A 16 -6.58 -6.29 -9.70
C HIS A 16 -5.66 -5.20 -9.13
N VAL A 17 -4.96 -5.50 -8.05
CA VAL A 17 -4.07 -4.56 -7.37
C VAL A 17 -2.64 -5.06 -7.42
N VAL A 18 -1.74 -4.22 -7.94
CA VAL A 18 -0.31 -4.46 -7.94
C VAL A 18 0.37 -3.38 -7.11
N VAL A 19 1.20 -3.79 -6.15
CA VAL A 19 2.04 -2.90 -5.35
C VAL A 19 3.49 -3.17 -5.72
N SER A 20 4.23 -2.13 -6.08
CA SER A 20 5.66 -2.21 -6.32
C SER A 20 6.44 -1.23 -5.44
N VAL A 21 7.64 -1.65 -5.05
CA VAL A 21 8.61 -0.85 -4.29
C VAL A 21 9.92 -0.85 -5.07
N ASP A 22 10.42 0.34 -5.41
CA ASP A 22 11.61 0.52 -6.25
C ASP A 22 11.54 -0.24 -7.60
N GLY A 23 10.33 -0.40 -8.13
CA GLY A 23 10.07 -1.14 -9.37
C GLY A 23 9.95 -2.66 -9.21
N GLU A 24 10.21 -3.21 -8.03
CA GLU A 24 9.99 -4.63 -7.73
C GLU A 24 8.56 -4.87 -7.24
N VAL A 25 7.88 -5.89 -7.77
CA VAL A 25 6.50 -6.22 -7.39
C VAL A 25 6.50 -6.91 -6.02
N ALA A 26 5.90 -6.24 -5.05
CA ALA A 26 5.72 -6.76 -3.69
C ALA A 26 4.35 -7.42 -3.48
N LEU A 27 3.33 -6.99 -4.24
CA LEU A 27 2.01 -7.61 -4.28
C LEU A 27 1.52 -7.68 -5.72
N ASP A 28 0.96 -8.82 -6.08
CA ASP A 28 0.09 -8.97 -7.24
C ASP A 28 -1.17 -9.73 -6.78
N GLU A 29 -2.28 -9.00 -6.58
CA GLU A 29 -3.54 -9.55 -6.11
C GLU A 29 -4.64 -9.35 -7.16
N PRO A 30 -5.04 -10.40 -7.90
CA PRO A 30 -5.93 -10.29 -9.05
C PRO A 30 -7.37 -9.87 -8.69
N ALA A 31 -7.82 -10.04 -7.45
CA ALA A 31 -9.17 -9.69 -7.05
C ALA A 31 -9.25 -9.21 -5.59
N LEU A 32 -8.59 -8.07 -5.29
CA LEU A 32 -8.52 -7.56 -3.93
C LEU A 32 -9.87 -7.05 -3.44
N ARG A 33 -10.32 -7.52 -2.27
CA ARG A 33 -11.55 -7.07 -1.61
C ARG A 33 -11.31 -6.66 -0.18
N THR A 34 -11.76 -5.46 0.18
CA THR A 34 -11.84 -5.00 1.56
C THR A 34 -13.17 -5.38 2.17
N ARG A 35 -13.16 -6.07 3.31
CA ARG A 35 -14.36 -6.26 4.13
C ARG A 35 -14.33 -5.25 5.27
N LEU A 36 -15.43 -4.52 5.46
CA LEU A 36 -15.60 -3.50 6.50
C LEU A 36 -15.36 -4.01 7.94
N GLN A 37 -15.29 -5.33 8.15
CA GLN A 37 -15.21 -5.96 9.48
C GLN A 37 -13.78 -6.25 9.96
N THR A 38 -12.76 -6.22 9.09
CA THR A 38 -11.39 -6.70 9.42
C THR A 38 -10.31 -5.62 9.42
N GLY A 39 -10.67 -4.33 9.34
CA GLY A 39 -9.72 -3.22 9.44
C GLY A 39 -8.84 -3.01 8.20
N TYR A 40 -8.38 -4.08 7.54
CA TYR A 40 -7.56 -4.02 6.32
C TYR A 40 -7.94 -5.11 5.30
N ALA A 41 -7.79 -4.82 4.00
CA ALA A 41 -7.80 -5.81 2.91
C ALA A 41 -6.57 -6.72 2.98
N ARG A 42 -5.39 -6.09 3.11
CA ARG A 42 -4.08 -6.73 3.10
C ARG A 42 -3.07 -5.88 3.85
N LEU A 43 -2.15 -6.56 4.51
CA LEU A 43 -0.94 -5.98 5.10
C LEU A 43 0.28 -6.61 4.42
N LEU A 44 1.21 -5.77 3.99
CA LEU A 44 2.53 -6.16 3.51
C LEU A 44 3.59 -5.63 4.44
N GLU A 45 4.60 -6.45 4.69
CA GLU A 45 5.82 -6.03 5.37
C GLU A 45 6.96 -6.12 4.36
N ILE A 46 7.46 -4.96 3.94
CA ILE A 46 8.56 -4.85 3.00
C ILE A 46 9.84 -4.66 3.82
N PRO A 47 10.85 -5.54 3.69
CA PRO A 47 12.16 -5.26 4.25
C PRO A 47 12.71 -3.96 3.68
N ALA A 48 12.94 -2.97 4.55
CA ALA A 48 13.48 -1.68 4.16
C ALA A 48 14.80 -1.46 4.89
N SER A 49 15.91 -1.50 4.14
CA SER A 49 17.12 -0.80 4.58
C SER A 49 16.88 0.69 4.36
N GLY A 50 17.28 1.51 5.35
CA GLY A 50 16.93 2.93 5.44
C GLY A 50 17.15 3.75 4.17
N GLY A 51 16.48 4.89 4.11
CA GLY A 51 16.45 5.80 2.97
C GLY A 51 15.10 5.87 2.28
N THR A 52 15.06 6.61 1.17
CA THR A 52 13.85 6.83 0.36
C THR A 52 13.56 5.64 -0.55
N ARG A 53 12.30 5.19 -0.55
CA ARG A 53 11.77 4.12 -1.40
C ARG A 53 10.64 4.64 -2.27
N ALA A 54 10.61 4.24 -3.53
CA ALA A 54 9.55 4.59 -4.45
C ALA A 54 8.41 3.57 -4.35
N LEU A 55 7.29 3.95 -3.74
CA LEU A 55 6.08 3.14 -3.67
C LEU A 55 5.16 3.46 -4.86
N GLU A 56 4.73 2.44 -5.58
CA GLU A 56 3.72 2.56 -6.62
C GLU A 56 2.58 1.56 -6.39
N VAL A 57 1.35 2.01 -6.69
CA VAL A 57 0.16 1.15 -6.64
C VAL A 57 -0.62 1.32 -7.94
N SER A 58 -0.85 0.19 -8.59
CA SER A 58 -1.66 0.08 -9.79
C SER A 58 -2.96 -0.66 -9.50
N VAL A 59 -4.05 -0.20 -10.12
CA VAL A 59 -5.37 -0.81 -10.02
C VAL A 59 -5.88 -1.04 -11.44
N ASP A 60 -6.22 -2.29 -11.74
CA ASP A 60 -6.66 -2.76 -13.06
C ASP A 60 -5.70 -2.35 -14.18
N GLY A 61 -4.39 -2.52 -13.93
CA GLY A 61 -3.31 -2.18 -14.86
C GLY A 61 -3.01 -0.69 -15.01
N VAL A 62 -3.72 0.20 -14.31
CA VAL A 62 -3.49 1.65 -14.34
C VAL A 62 -2.77 2.09 -13.08
N ARG A 63 -1.62 2.76 -13.21
CA ARG A 63 -0.93 3.39 -12.08
C ARG A 63 -1.81 4.47 -11.46
N ARG A 64 -2.20 4.31 -10.20
CA ARG A 64 -3.08 5.24 -9.46
C ARG A 64 -2.36 6.01 -8.36
N LEU A 65 -1.24 5.49 -7.87
CA LEU A 65 -0.44 6.10 -6.82
C LEU A 65 1.05 5.93 -7.14
N SER A 66 1.82 6.98 -6.91
CA SER A 66 3.28 6.97 -6.87
C SER A 66 3.70 7.92 -5.75
N LYS A 67 4.53 7.44 -4.81
CA LYS A 67 4.95 8.19 -3.62
C LYS A 67 6.34 7.76 -3.19
N ASP A 68 7.20 8.75 -2.95
CA ASP A 68 8.47 8.53 -2.27
C ASP A 68 8.25 8.46 -0.76
N VAL A 69 8.78 7.41 -0.13
CA VAL A 69 8.64 7.13 1.30
C VAL A 69 10.02 7.07 1.93
N ASP A 70 10.32 8.01 2.81
CA ASP A 70 11.50 7.94 3.66
C ASP A 70 11.27 6.90 4.77
N THR A 71 11.90 5.74 4.61
CA THR A 71 11.75 4.61 5.54
C THR A 71 12.49 4.78 6.86
N GLU A 72 13.29 5.85 7.01
CA GLU A 72 13.88 6.22 8.31
C GLU A 72 12.86 6.97 9.19
N SER A 73 11.93 7.69 8.56
CA SER A 73 10.91 8.51 9.23
C SER A 73 9.51 7.87 9.21
N VAL A 74 9.25 6.94 8.29
CA VAL A 74 7.95 6.32 8.06
C VAL A 74 8.04 4.81 8.24
N GLY A 75 7.30 4.28 9.21
CA GLY A 75 7.16 2.84 9.44
C GLY A 75 5.94 2.21 8.75
N ALA A 76 4.97 3.04 8.34
CA ALA A 76 3.72 2.55 7.75
C ALA A 76 3.15 3.46 6.65
N VAL A 77 2.59 2.85 5.61
CA VAL A 77 1.76 3.48 4.58
C VAL A 77 0.38 2.82 4.55
N ARG A 78 -0.67 3.64 4.67
CA ARG A 78 -2.07 3.23 4.60
C ARG A 78 -2.66 3.70 3.27
N VAL A 79 -3.11 2.76 2.45
CA VAL A 79 -3.66 3.02 1.11
C VAL A 79 -5.16 2.77 1.12
N ASN A 80 -5.90 3.82 0.78
CA ASN A 80 -7.37 3.82 0.73
C ASN A 80 -7.84 4.15 -0.68
N ARG A 81 -8.87 3.44 -1.16
CA ARG A 81 -9.50 3.69 -2.46
C ARG A 81 -10.83 4.40 -2.26
N ALA A 82 -10.95 5.60 -2.79
CA ALA A 82 -12.21 6.33 -2.78
C ALA A 82 -13.23 5.72 -3.77
N PRO A 83 -14.54 6.00 -3.62
CA PRO A 83 -15.57 5.49 -4.53
C PRO A 83 -15.38 5.90 -6.00
N ASP A 84 -14.72 7.04 -6.24
CA ASP A 84 -14.34 7.53 -7.58
C ASP A 84 -13.13 6.78 -8.19
N GLY A 85 -12.55 5.82 -7.45
CA GLY A 85 -11.39 5.03 -7.85
C GLY A 85 -10.05 5.73 -7.67
N ARG A 86 -10.01 6.90 -7.01
CA ARG A 86 -8.76 7.56 -6.62
C ARG A 86 -8.14 6.84 -5.42
N LEU A 87 -6.82 6.69 -5.44
CA LEU A 87 -6.07 6.20 -4.28
C LEU A 87 -5.57 7.37 -3.44
N THR A 88 -5.58 7.19 -2.13
CA THR A 88 -4.94 8.09 -1.16
C THR A 88 -3.97 7.30 -0.30
N ALA A 89 -2.84 7.92 0.06
CA ALA A 89 -1.79 7.28 0.85
C ALA A 89 -1.41 8.14 2.04
N VAL A 90 -1.65 7.62 3.24
CA VAL A 90 -1.31 8.24 4.52
C VAL A 90 -0.08 7.56 5.09
N THR A 91 0.92 8.32 5.47
CA THR A 91 2.19 7.83 6.06
C THR A 91 2.20 8.08 7.56
N GLY A 92 2.74 7.14 8.33
CA GLY A 92 2.84 7.23 9.79
C GLY A 92 3.99 6.41 10.37
N GLY A 93 4.22 6.55 11.68
CA GLY A 93 5.29 5.85 12.41
C GLY A 93 5.03 4.35 12.60
N ASP A 94 3.77 3.94 12.73
CA ASP A 94 3.36 2.53 12.81
C ASP A 94 1.86 2.39 12.42
N LEU A 95 1.40 1.15 12.19
CA LEU A 95 -0.02 0.82 12.09
C LEU A 95 -0.58 0.51 13.49
N PRO A 96 -1.75 1.04 13.88
CA PRO A 96 -2.41 0.60 15.10
C PRO A 96 -2.75 -0.89 15.00
N GLY A 97 -2.44 -1.65 16.05
CA GLY A 97 -2.74 -3.08 16.17
C GLY A 97 -4.18 -3.37 16.52
#